data_AF-A0A6C0IPD2-F1
#
_entry.id   AF-A0A6C0IPD2-F1
#
_cell.length_a   1.000
_cell.length_b   1.000
_cell.length_c   1.000
_cell.angle_alpha   90.00
_cell.angle_beta   90.00
_cell.angle_gamma   90.00
#
_symmetry.space_group_name_H-M   'P 1'
#
loop_
_entity.id
_entity.type
_entity.pdbx_description
1 polymer ?
#
loop_
_entity_poly.entity_id
_entity_poly.type
_entity_poly.pdbx_seq_one_letter_code
_entity_poly.pdbx_strand_id
1 'polypeptide(L)'
;MAKYEFLAGFASSLGLFAFMTIVHRIFTSQNTASLTTTSLLSNLLAQSFLFIYAYTNDLKGLMYPIYLYVFGIIYILYIKILKNKEYL
;
A
#
# COMPACT_ATOMS: atom_id res chain seq x y z
N MET A 1 13.71 17.15 -14.33
CA MET A 1 12.77 17.25 -13.19
C MET A 1 11.37 17.22 -13.74
N ALA A 2 10.58 16.21 -13.38
CA ALA A 2 9.19 16.13 -13.83
C ALA A 2 8.41 17.31 -13.23
N LYS A 3 7.65 18.02 -14.07
CA LYS A 3 6.76 19.08 -13.59
C LYS A 3 5.78 18.44 -12.58
N TYR A 4 5.73 18.97 -11.36
CA TYR A 4 4.93 18.48 -10.22
C TYR A 4 5.46 17.29 -9.40
N GLU A 5 6.75 16.93 -9.53
CA GLU A 5 7.37 15.87 -8.70
C GLU A 5 7.16 16.07 -7.19
N PHE A 6 7.31 17.30 -6.69
CA PHE A 6 7.07 17.62 -5.29
C PHE A 6 5.61 17.35 -4.87
N LEU A 7 4.65 17.73 -5.72
CA LEU A 7 3.23 17.54 -5.44
C LEU A 7 2.87 16.05 -5.43
N ALA A 8 3.41 15.29 -6.38
CA ALA A 8 3.23 13.85 -6.44
C ALA A 8 3.84 13.17 -5.21
N GLY A 9 5.08 13.52 -4.83
CA GLY A 9 5.73 12.99 -3.63
C GLY A 9 4.98 13.32 -2.34
N PHE A 10 4.48 14.55 -2.22
CA PHE A 10 3.69 14.96 -1.06
C PHE A 10 2.34 14.23 -0.98
N ALA A 11 1.62 14.11 -2.10
CA ALA A 11 0.38 13.35 -2.18
C ALA A 11 0.59 11.87 -1.84
N SER A 12 1.65 11.24 -2.36
CA SER A 12 2.02 9.87 -2.04
C SER A 12 2.35 9.69 -0.55
N SER A 13 2.99 10.68 0.08
CA SER A 13 3.32 10.65 1.50
C SER A 13 2.08 10.72 2.39
N LEU A 14 1.12 11.61 2.06
CA LEU A 14 -0.17 11.69 2.75
C LEU A 14 -0.99 10.41 2.58
N GLY A 15 -1.02 9.87 1.36
CA GLY A 15 -1.66 8.58 1.08
C GLY A 15 -1.04 7.45 1.92
N LEU A 16 0.29 7.37 1.94
CA LEU A 16 1.00 6.40 2.76
C LEU A 16 0.66 6.54 4.25
N PHE A 17 0.65 7.76 4.78
CA PHE A 17 0.29 8.00 6.18
C PHE A 17 -1.11 7.46 6.48
N ALA A 18 -2.11 7.77 5.64
CA ALA A 18 -3.46 7.24 5.78
C ALA A 18 -3.47 5.70 5.73
N PHE A 19 -2.73 5.10 4.80
CA PHE A 19 -2.63 3.64 4.70
C PHE A 19 -1.97 3.01 5.94
N MET A 20 -0.94 3.64 6.50
CA MET A 20 -0.29 3.17 7.73
C MET A 20 -1.25 3.15 8.93
N THR A 21 -2.23 4.07 9.00
CA THR A 21 -3.27 4.00 10.04
C THR A 21 -4.15 2.75 9.91
N ILE A 22 -4.41 2.31 8.67
CA ILE A 22 -5.16 1.07 8.39
C ILE A 22 -4.32 -0.14 8.79
N VAL A 23 -3.03 -0.17 8.42
CA VAL A 23 -2.09 -1.22 8.80
C VAL A 23 -1.98 -1.33 10.32
N HIS A 24 -1.84 -0.21 11.02
CA HIS A 24 -1.77 -0.18 12.49
C HIS A 24 -3.06 -0.73 13.12
N ARG A 25 -4.23 -0.32 12.63
CA ARG A 25 -5.52 -0.86 13.10
C ARG A 25 -5.61 -2.38 12.92
N ILE A 26 -5.11 -2.91 11.81
CA ILE A 26 -5.10 -4.35 11.55
C ILE A 26 -4.09 -5.06 12.44
N PHE A 27 -2.93 -4.45 12.67
CA PHE A 27 -1.93 -4.96 13.59
C PHE A 27 -2.50 -5.11 15.02
N THR A 28 -3.26 -4.12 15.50
CA THR A 28 -3.86 -4.18 16.84
C THR A 28 -5.08 -5.08 16.92
N SER A 29 -5.98 -5.02 15.94
CA SER A 29 -7.27 -5.74 15.99
C SER A 29 -7.23 -7.14 15.42
N GLN A 30 -6.22 -7.47 14.60
CA GLN A 30 -6.13 -8.69 13.79
C GLN A 30 -7.34 -8.92 12.87
N ASN A 31 -8.20 -7.90 12.70
CA ASN A 31 -9.44 -8.00 11.95
C ASN A 31 -9.27 -7.40 10.56
N THR A 32 -9.45 -8.24 9.54
CA THR A 32 -9.38 -7.87 8.12
C THR A 32 -10.72 -7.99 7.39
N ALA A 33 -11.84 -8.16 8.10
CA ALA A 33 -13.15 -8.43 7.50
C ALA A 33 -13.61 -7.31 6.54
N SER A 34 -13.28 -6.05 6.85
CA SER A 34 -13.62 -4.89 6.02
C SER A 34 -12.78 -4.80 4.73
N LEU A 35 -11.70 -5.57 4.60
CA LEU A 35 -10.80 -5.51 3.45
C LEU A 35 -10.98 -6.76 2.59
N THR A 36 -11.60 -6.59 1.42
CA THR A 36 -11.76 -7.68 0.46
C THR A 36 -10.40 -8.07 -0.13
N THR A 37 -10.24 -9.34 -0.51
CA THR A 37 -8.98 -9.79 -1.14
C THR A 37 -8.78 -9.09 -2.47
N THR A 38 -9.88 -8.86 -3.21
CA THR A 38 -9.90 -8.07 -4.44
C THR A 38 -9.35 -6.67 -4.24
N SER A 39 -9.74 -5.95 -3.18
CA SER A 39 -9.24 -4.59 -2.95
C SER A 39 -7.73 -4.56 -2.66
N LEU A 40 -7.20 -5.56 -1.95
CA LEU A 40 -5.77 -5.70 -1.68
C LEU A 40 -4.99 -6.00 -2.97
N LEU A 41 -5.49 -6.90 -3.82
CA LEU A 41 -4.88 -7.21 -5.11
C LEU A 41 -4.93 -6.02 -6.08
N SER A 42 -6.06 -5.30 -6.14
CA SER A 42 -6.16 -4.08 -6.93
C SER A 42 -5.17 -3.01 -6.45
N ASN A 43 -4.98 -2.88 -5.13
CA ASN A 43 -3.96 -1.98 -4.59
C ASN A 43 -2.55 -2.41 -4.98
N LEU A 44 -2.21 -3.70 -4.91
CA LEU A 44 -0.90 -4.19 -5.36
C LEU A 44 -0.64 -3.87 -6.84
N LEU A 45 -1.63 -4.11 -7.71
CA LEU A 45 -1.53 -3.77 -9.13
C LEU A 45 -1.34 -2.26 -9.35
N ALA A 46 -2.09 -1.42 -8.61
CA ALA A 46 -1.93 0.02 -8.67
C ALA A 46 -0.51 0.45 -8.28
N GLN A 47 0.05 -0.13 -7.22
CA GLN A 47 1.43 0.14 -6.81
C GLN A 47 2.46 -0.31 -7.85
N SER A 48 2.24 -1.44 -8.52
CA SER A 48 3.08 -1.88 -9.64
C SER A 48 3.07 -0.90 -10.81
N PHE A 49 1.89 -0.37 -11.19
CA PHE A 49 1.81 0.66 -12.23
C PHE A 49 2.47 1.97 -11.81
N LEU A 50 2.27 2.39 -10.56
CA LEU A 50 2.94 3.57 -9.98
C LEU A 50 4.45 3.40 -9.95
N PHE A 51 4.95 2.18 -9.70
CA PHE A 51 6.38 1.88 -9.76
C PHE A 51 6.94 2.07 -11.17
N ILE A 52 6.28 1.51 -12.18
CA ILE A 52 6.67 1.67 -13.59
C ILE A 52 6.68 3.15 -13.97
N TYR A 53 5.66 3.90 -13.56
CA TYR A 53 5.59 5.34 -13.78
C TYR A 53 6.74 6.09 -13.10
N ALA A 54 7.01 5.81 -11.83
CA ALA A 54 8.08 6.47 -11.08
C ALA A 54 9.45 6.16 -11.67
N TYR A 55 9.70 4.89 -12.05
CA TYR A 55 10.95 4.45 -12.63
C TYR A 55 11.21 5.09 -14.00
N THR A 56 10.20 5.12 -14.88
CA THR A 56 10.34 5.72 -16.22
C THR A 56 10.54 7.23 -16.19
N ASN A 57 10.13 7.92 -15.11
CA ASN A 57 10.25 9.36 -14.94
C ASN A 57 11.37 9.79 -13.96
N ASP A 58 12.20 8.85 -13.50
CA ASP A 58 13.26 9.07 -12.48
C ASP A 58 12.77 9.73 -11.17
N LEU A 59 11.53 9.42 -10.77
CA LEU A 59 10.87 10.00 -9.59
C LEU A 59 11.21 9.22 -8.32
N LYS A 60 12.47 9.31 -7.87
CA LYS A 60 12.98 8.55 -6.71
C LYS A 60 12.18 8.80 -5.43
N GLY A 61 11.69 10.03 -5.23
CA GLY A 61 10.87 10.40 -4.07
C GLY A 61 9.55 9.62 -3.98
N LEU A 62 9.04 9.15 -5.12
CA LEU A 62 7.78 8.42 -5.20
C LEU A 62 7.98 6.89 -5.05
N MET A 63 9.22 6.39 -5.24
CA MET A 63 9.54 4.97 -5.07
C MET A 63 9.45 4.51 -3.62
N TYR A 64 9.87 5.34 -2.65
CA TYR A 64 9.84 4.97 -1.23
C TYR A 64 8.42 4.68 -0.71
N PRO A 65 7.42 5.56 -0.93
CA PRO A 65 6.04 5.26 -0.56
C PRO A 65 5.49 3.97 -1.17
N ILE A 66 5.82 3.69 -2.44
CA ILE A 66 5.36 2.49 -3.13
C ILE A 66 5.84 1.23 -2.41
N TYR A 67 7.13 1.15 -2.06
CA TYR A 67 7.66 -0.02 -1.37
C TYR A 67 6.97 -0.25 -0.02
N LEU A 68 6.75 0.81 0.76
CA LEU A 68 6.06 0.73 2.04
C LEU A 68 4.60 0.28 1.89
N TYR A 69 3.91 0.75 0.84
CA TYR A 69 2.57 0.26 0.50
C TYR A 69 2.59 -1.24 0.21
N VAL A 70 3.51 -1.71 -0.64
CA VAL A 70 3.61 -3.13 -0.99
C VAL A 70 3.85 -3.99 0.25
N PHE A 71 4.79 -3.61 1.13
CA PHE A 71 5.02 -4.32 2.39
C PHE A 71 3.80 -4.35 3.30
N GLY A 72 3.10 -3.22 3.45
CA GLY A 72 1.88 -3.17 4.24
C GLY A 72 0.75 -4.04 3.65
N ILE A 73 0.59 -4.10 2.33
CA ILE A 73 -0.40 -4.97 1.69
C ILE A 73 -0.05 -6.44 1.91
N ILE A 74 1.23 -6.82 1.75
CA ILE A 74 1.71 -8.18 2.03
C ILE A 74 1.41 -8.56 3.49
N TYR A 75 1.67 -7.66 4.43
CA TYR A 75 1.34 -7.87 5.84
C TYR A 75 -0.16 -8.12 6.07
N ILE A 76 -1.03 -7.29 5.49
CA ILE A 76 -2.48 -7.46 5.62
C ILE A 76 -2.93 -8.79 5.00
N LEU A 77 -2.39 -9.17 3.84
CA LEU A 77 -2.67 -10.46 3.21
C LEU A 77 -2.21 -11.63 4.08
N TYR A 78 -1.03 -11.53 4.70
CA TYR A 78 -0.52 -12.53 5.63
C TYR A 78 -1.48 -12.76 6.80
N ILE A 79 -1.89 -11.68 7.49
CA ILE A 79 -2.87 -11.77 8.58
C ILE A 79 -4.17 -12.40 8.08
N LYS A 80 -4.67 -11.93 6.93
CA LYS A 80 -5.91 -12.45 6.36
C LYS A 80 -5.83 -13.94 6.03
N ILE A 81 -4.74 -14.44 5.46
CA ILE A 81 -4.61 -15.87 5.13
C ILE A 81 -4.44 -16.72 6.39
N LEU A 82 -3.71 -16.24 7.40
CA LEU A 82 -3.41 -17.01 8.60
C LEU A 82 -4.59 -17.04 9.58
N LYS A 83 -5.23 -15.88 9.82
CA LYS A 83 -6.33 -15.72 10.79
C LYS A 83 -7.70 -16.10 10.22
N ASN A 84 -7.95 -15.92 8.93
CA ASN A 84 -9.24 -16.33 8.33
C ASN A 84 -9.38 -17.86 8.24
N LYS A 85 -8.31 -18.63 8.53
CA LYS A 85 -8.39 -20.08 8.75
C LYS A 85 -8.93 -20.47 10.14
N GLU A 86 -8.96 -19.55 11.10
CA GLU A 86 -9.52 -19.84 12.45
C GLU A 86 -11.06 -19.74 12.48
N TYR A 87 -11.69 -19.26 11.40
CA TYR A 87 -13.14 -19.02 11.31
C TYR A 87 -13.84 -19.81 10.18
N LEU A 88 -13.15 -20.78 9.58
CA LEU A 88 -13.71 -21.77 8.65
C LEU A 88 -13.63 -23.16 9.29
#